data_AF-A0A4W5LKQ6-F1
#
_entry.id   AF-A0A4W5LKQ6-F1
#
_cell.length_a   1.000
_cell.length_b   1.000
_cell.length_c   1.000
_cell.angle_alpha   90.00
_cell.angle_beta   90.00
_cell.angle_gamma   90.00
#
_symmetry.space_group_name_H-M   'P 1'
#
loop_
_entity.id
_entity.type
_entity.pdbx_description
1 polymer ?
#
loop_
_entity_poly.entity_id
_entity_poly.type
_entity_poly.pdbx_seq_one_letter_code
_entity_poly.pdbx_strand_id
1 'polypeptide(L)'
;MFFYSRYPSSNMLKMFFSDVKFNRCITSQLIKWFSNFREFYYIQMEKFARQAINEGVTTNEDLSVGRESELYRALNMHYNKANDFEVPERFLEVSQLTLREFFNAIVAGKDVDPSWKKAIYKVICKLDSDVPEVFKSPNCLQELLNE
;
A
#
# COMPACT_ATOMS: atom_id res chain seq x y z
N MET A 1 5.86 4.60 -6.88
CA MET A 1 5.36 3.29 -7.36
C MET A 1 4.46 2.55 -6.36
N PHE A 2 4.86 2.28 -5.11
CA PHE A 2 4.04 1.49 -4.16
C PHE A 2 2.62 2.03 -3.92
N PHE A 3 2.44 3.36 -4.00
CA PHE A 3 1.11 3.99 -3.92
C PHE A 3 0.14 3.53 -5.02
N TYR A 4 0.65 3.09 -6.18
CA TYR A 4 -0.15 2.65 -7.32
C TYR A 4 -0.31 1.13 -7.38
N SER A 5 0.78 0.39 -7.17
CA SER A 5 0.79 -1.09 -7.20
C SER A 5 1.54 -1.67 -6.01
N ARG A 6 0.83 -2.50 -5.23
CA ARG A 6 1.37 -3.23 -4.07
C ARG A 6 1.96 -4.58 -4.48
N TYR A 7 1.49 -5.16 -5.59
CA TYR A 7 1.90 -6.46 -6.14
C TYR A 7 2.39 -6.33 -7.59
N PRO A 8 3.43 -5.52 -7.86
CA PRO A 8 3.92 -5.36 -9.22
C PRO A 8 4.51 -6.68 -9.74
N SER A 9 4.21 -7.00 -10.99
CA SER A 9 4.82 -8.15 -11.66
C SER A 9 6.28 -7.88 -12.01
N SER A 10 7.08 -8.93 -12.17
CA SER A 10 8.47 -8.81 -12.66
C SER A 10 8.56 -8.09 -14.00
N ASN A 11 7.54 -8.24 -14.87
CA ASN A 11 7.49 -7.54 -16.15
C ASN A 11 7.22 -6.04 -15.97
N MET A 12 6.30 -5.67 -15.07
CA MET A 12 6.07 -4.27 -14.72
C MET A 12 7.34 -3.62 -14.19
N LEU A 13 8.04 -4.25 -13.24
CA LEU A 13 9.29 -3.71 -12.70
C LEU A 13 10.33 -3.48 -13.80
N LYS A 14 10.49 -4.41 -14.75
CA LYS A 14 11.41 -4.24 -15.88
C LYS A 14 11.06 -3.07 -16.80
N MET A 15 9.77 -2.79 -16.98
CA MET A 15 9.31 -1.66 -17.82
C MET A 15 9.56 -0.30 -17.15
N PHE A 16 9.45 -0.22 -15.83
CA PHE A 16 9.58 1.04 -15.08
C PHE A 16 11.00 1.34 -14.58
N PHE A 17 11.91 0.36 -14.60
CA PHE A 17 13.31 0.52 -14.24
C PHE A 17 14.22 0.18 -15.44
N SER A 18 14.02 0.86 -16.58
CA SER A 18 14.72 0.54 -17.83
C SER A 18 16.24 0.76 -17.78
N ASP A 19 16.71 1.61 -16.87
CA ASP A 19 18.11 1.88 -16.57
C ASP A 19 18.77 0.76 -15.74
N VAL A 20 17.98 -0.12 -15.13
CA VAL A 20 18.46 -1.24 -14.32
C VAL A 20 18.74 -2.46 -15.20
N LYS A 21 19.97 -2.98 -15.13
CA LYS A 21 20.33 -4.26 -15.75
C LYS A 21 19.81 -5.43 -14.91
N PHE A 22 18.62 -5.92 -15.22
CA PHE A 22 17.99 -7.01 -14.47
C PHE A 22 18.79 -8.32 -14.55
N ASN A 23 19.07 -8.89 -13.39
CA ASN A 23 19.51 -10.27 -13.22
C ASN A 23 18.68 -10.93 -12.09
N ARG A 24 18.90 -12.22 -11.81
CA ARG A 24 18.14 -12.95 -10.79
C ARG A 24 18.25 -12.29 -9.41
N CYS A 25 19.44 -11.84 -9.02
CA CYS A 25 19.67 -11.20 -7.72
C CYS A 25 18.92 -9.87 -7.59
N ILE A 26 19.05 -8.98 -8.59
CA ILE A 26 18.38 -7.67 -8.62
C ILE A 26 16.86 -7.83 -8.64
N THR A 27 16.34 -8.77 -9.44
CA THR A 27 14.90 -9.06 -9.48
C THR A 27 14.38 -9.48 -8.10
N SER A 28 15.07 -10.42 -7.43
CA SER A 28 14.72 -10.84 -6.07
C SER A 28 14.81 -9.69 -5.07
N GLN A 29 15.80 -8.80 -5.20
CA GLN A 29 15.97 -7.66 -4.31
C GLN A 29 14.81 -6.65 -4.45
N LEU A 30 14.38 -6.34 -5.67
CA LEU A 30 13.22 -5.48 -5.91
C LEU A 30 11.93 -6.12 -5.36
N ILE A 31 11.72 -7.41 -5.61
CA ILE A 31 10.57 -8.14 -5.05
C ILE A 31 10.59 -8.08 -3.51
N LYS A 32 11.77 -8.23 -2.89
CA LYS A 32 11.94 -8.12 -1.45
C LYS A 32 11.59 -6.72 -0.93
N TRP A 33 11.96 -5.66 -1.63
CA TRP A 33 11.55 -4.30 -1.25
C TRP A 33 10.02 -4.14 -1.23
N PHE A 34 9.33 -4.60 -2.27
CA PHE A 34 7.86 -4.58 -2.28
C PHE A 34 7.25 -5.47 -1.20
N SER A 35 7.87 -6.59 -0.85
CA SER A 35 7.46 -7.41 0.30
C SER A 35 7.59 -6.65 1.61
N ASN A 36 8.72 -5.98 1.84
CA ASN A 36 8.93 -5.16 3.04
C ASN A 36 7.91 -4.00 3.11
N PHE A 37 7.63 -3.35 1.97
CA PHE A 37 6.62 -2.29 1.92
C PHE A 37 5.23 -2.82 2.28
N ARG A 38 4.83 -3.98 1.74
CA ARG A 38 3.56 -4.62 2.10
C ARG A 38 3.50 -5.03 3.57
N GLU A 39 4.61 -5.53 4.13
CA GLU A 39 4.68 -5.90 5.54
C GLU A 39 4.38 -4.70 6.44
N PHE A 40 5.07 -3.57 6.23
CA PHE A 40 4.78 -2.34 6.97
C PHE A 40 3.32 -1.89 6.78
N TYR A 41 2.83 -1.91 5.53
CA TYR A 41 1.45 -1.52 5.20
C TYR A 41 0.43 -2.33 6.00
N TYR A 42 0.53 -3.66 5.96
CA TYR A 42 -0.41 -4.54 6.64
C TYR A 42 -0.26 -4.51 8.16
N ILE A 43 0.93 -4.26 8.69
CA ILE A 43 1.12 -3.99 10.13
C ILE A 43 0.33 -2.75 10.55
N GLN A 44 0.39 -1.66 9.77
CA GLN A 44 -0.41 -0.46 10.08
C GLN A 44 -1.91 -0.74 9.97
N MET A 45 -2.36 -1.43 8.92
CA MET A 45 -3.78 -1.76 8.75
C MET A 45 -4.32 -2.57 9.93
N GLU A 46 -3.57 -3.59 10.37
CA GLU A 46 -3.96 -4.38 11.54
C GLU A 46 -3.95 -3.54 12.82
N LYS A 47 -2.90 -2.75 13.04
CA LYS A 47 -2.79 -1.88 14.22
C LYS A 47 -3.99 -0.96 14.34
N PHE A 48 -4.32 -0.23 13.26
CA PHE A 48 -5.41 0.73 13.28
C PHE A 48 -6.79 0.05 13.31
N ALA A 49 -6.95 -1.12 12.69
CA ALA A 49 -8.19 -1.89 12.84
C ALA A 49 -8.43 -2.33 14.29
N ARG A 50 -7.39 -2.85 14.98
CA ARG A 50 -7.48 -3.22 16.39
C ARG A 50 -7.71 -2.01 17.29
N GLN A 51 -7.05 -0.90 16.99
CA GLN A 51 -7.25 0.37 17.72
C GLN A 51 -8.71 0.82 17.61
N ALA A 52 -9.29 0.85 16.42
CA ALA A 52 -10.69 1.25 16.22
C ALA A 52 -11.67 0.35 17.00
N ILE A 53 -11.42 -0.97 17.02
CA ILE A 53 -12.22 -1.91 17.81
C ILE A 53 -12.14 -1.57 19.31
N ASN A 54 -10.93 -1.29 19.81
CA ASN A 54 -10.72 -0.92 21.22
C ASN A 54 -11.34 0.43 21.59
N GLU A 55 -11.44 1.36 20.62
CA GLU A 55 -12.11 2.65 20.75
C GLU A 55 -13.64 2.55 20.63
N GLY A 56 -14.18 1.35 20.39
CA GLY A 56 -15.61 1.09 20.36
C GLY A 56 -16.26 1.31 19.00
N VAL A 57 -15.49 1.41 17.91
CA VAL A 57 -16.06 1.42 16.55
C VAL A 57 -16.77 0.10 16.30
N THR A 58 -18.03 0.18 15.89
CA THR A 58 -18.90 -0.99 15.71
C THR A 58 -19.17 -1.32 14.25
N THR A 59 -19.02 -0.34 13.35
CA THR A 59 -19.28 -0.51 11.92
C THR A 59 -18.05 -0.16 11.09
N ASN A 60 -17.86 -0.83 9.95
CA ASN A 60 -16.69 -0.55 9.11
C ASN A 60 -16.87 0.76 8.30
N GLU A 61 -18.12 1.21 8.17
CA GLU A 61 -18.53 2.43 7.49
C GLU A 61 -17.97 3.67 8.20
N ASP A 62 -17.83 3.60 9.52
CA ASP A 62 -17.22 4.63 10.37
C ASP A 62 -15.70 4.74 10.15
N LEU A 63 -15.07 3.74 9.53
CA LEU A 63 -13.66 3.77 9.20
C LEU A 63 -13.45 4.55 7.90
N SER A 64 -12.74 5.68 8.02
CA SER A 64 -12.32 6.50 6.89
C SER A 64 -10.82 6.75 6.90
N VAL A 65 -10.21 6.79 5.72
CA VAL A 65 -8.78 7.08 5.55
C VAL A 65 -8.64 8.29 4.65
N GLY A 66 -8.66 9.48 5.26
CA GLY A 66 -8.38 10.74 4.59
C GLY A 66 -6.97 11.25 4.83
N ARG A 67 -6.63 12.40 4.23
CA ARG A 67 -5.34 13.12 4.41
C ARG A 67 -5.04 13.49 5.86
N GLU A 68 -6.07 13.70 6.67
CA GLU A 68 -5.90 14.04 8.09
C GLU A 68 -5.87 12.81 9.00
N SER A 69 -6.05 11.60 8.46
CA SER A 69 -6.08 10.38 9.27
C SER A 69 -4.68 10.04 9.80
N GLU A 70 -4.63 9.55 11.04
CA GLU A 70 -3.37 9.10 11.65
C GLU A 70 -2.74 7.94 10.87
N LEU A 71 -3.57 7.06 10.30
CA LEU A 71 -3.13 5.98 9.42
C LEU A 71 -2.43 6.56 8.19
N TYR A 72 -3.03 7.52 7.48
CA TYR A 72 -2.36 8.16 6.35
C TYR A 72 -1.03 8.79 6.75
N ARG A 73 -0.99 9.54 7.87
CA ARG A 73 0.25 10.17 8.35
C ARG A 73 1.35 9.14 8.58
N ALA A 74 1.03 7.98 9.16
CA ALA A 74 1.99 6.89 9.38
C ALA A 74 2.50 6.29 8.06
N LEU A 75 1.61 6.08 7.08
CA LEU A 75 1.99 5.54 5.76
C LEU A 75 2.83 6.56 4.97
N ASN A 76 2.41 7.82 4.94
CA ASN A 76 3.08 8.88 4.20
C ASN A 76 4.49 9.14 4.74
N MET A 77 4.65 9.21 6.07
CA MET A 77 5.96 9.37 6.71
C MET A 77 6.93 8.22 6.38
N HIS A 78 6.40 7.01 6.13
CA HIS A 78 7.22 5.85 5.80
C HIS A 78 7.60 5.78 4.32
N TYR A 79 6.64 5.97 3.41
CA TYR A 79 6.85 5.81 1.97
C TYR A 79 7.28 7.08 1.24
N ASN A 80 6.99 8.25 1.80
CA ASN A 80 7.19 9.57 1.21
C ASN A 80 7.86 10.49 2.24
N LYS A 81 9.06 10.10 2.69
CA LYS A 81 9.76 10.74 3.81
C LYS A 81 10.04 12.23 3.62
N ALA A 82 10.38 12.62 2.39
CA ALA A 82 10.62 14.02 2.04
C ALA A 82 9.31 14.80 1.84
N ASN A 83 8.19 14.07 1.71
CA ASN A 83 6.86 14.62 1.44
C ASN A 83 6.84 15.51 0.19
N ASP A 84 7.61 15.12 -0.82
CA ASP A 84 7.86 15.91 -2.02
C ASP A 84 6.67 15.89 -2.98
N PHE A 85 5.82 14.87 -2.93
CA PHE A 85 4.68 14.71 -3.83
C PHE A 85 3.40 14.39 -3.07
N GLU A 86 2.26 14.76 -3.65
CA GLU A 86 0.96 14.38 -3.12
C GLU A 86 0.68 12.90 -3.42
N VAL A 87 0.32 12.14 -2.38
CA VAL A 87 -0.04 10.73 -2.52
C VAL A 87 -1.37 10.63 -3.29
N PRO A 88 -1.54 9.76 -4.30
CA PRO A 88 -2.79 9.68 -5.07
C PRO A 88 -4.03 9.39 -4.22
N GLU A 89 -5.18 9.99 -4.56
CA GLU A 89 -6.46 9.74 -3.87
C GLU A 89 -6.83 8.24 -3.90
N ARG A 90 -6.56 7.58 -5.03
CA ARG A 90 -6.77 6.14 -5.19
C ARG A 90 -6.04 5.30 -4.13
N PHE A 91 -4.88 5.75 -3.64
CA PHE A 91 -4.18 5.04 -2.57
C PHE A 91 -4.91 5.16 -1.23
N LEU A 92 -5.54 6.30 -0.95
CA LEU A 92 -6.37 6.50 0.24
C LEU A 92 -7.60 5.60 0.19
N GLU A 93 -8.29 5.56 -0.95
CA GLU A 93 -9.44 4.68 -1.17
C GLU A 93 -9.08 3.21 -0.91
N VAL A 94 -7.97 2.73 -1.50
CA VAL A 94 -7.51 1.35 -1.31
C VAL A 94 -7.10 1.10 0.14
N SER A 95 -6.51 2.08 0.81
CA SER A 95 -6.13 1.97 2.22
C SER A 95 -7.34 1.91 3.14
N GLN A 96 -8.40 2.66 2.84
CA GLN A 96 -9.68 2.55 3.53
C GLN A 96 -10.30 1.17 3.34
N LEU A 97 -10.38 0.67 2.10
CA LEU A 97 -10.88 -0.68 1.83
C LEU A 97 -10.06 -1.75 2.56
N THR A 98 -8.74 -1.62 2.55
CA THR A 98 -7.86 -2.54 3.27
C THR A 98 -8.13 -2.51 4.77
N LEU A 99 -8.21 -1.32 5.36
CA LEU A 99 -8.51 -1.16 6.78
C LEU A 99 -9.85 -1.83 7.16
N ARG A 100 -10.88 -1.65 6.33
CA ARG A 100 -12.20 -2.28 6.52
C ARG A 100 -12.15 -3.81 6.42
N GLU A 101 -11.38 -4.37 5.48
CA GLU A 101 -11.17 -5.83 5.38
C GLU A 101 -10.48 -6.40 6.63
N PHE A 102 -9.46 -5.70 7.15
CA PHE A 102 -8.80 -6.08 8.40
C PHE A 102 -9.75 -5.99 9.60
N PHE A 103 -10.49 -4.88 9.73
CA PHE A 103 -11.48 -4.69 10.78
C PHE A 103 -12.56 -5.78 10.76
N ASN A 104 -13.18 -6.03 9.61
CA ASN A 104 -14.21 -7.04 9.45
C ASN A 104 -13.71 -8.45 9.80
N ALA A 105 -12.47 -8.78 9.43
CA ALA A 105 -11.88 -10.07 9.76
C ALA A 105 -11.64 -10.22 11.27
N ILE A 106 -11.12 -9.18 11.94
CA ILE A 106 -10.83 -9.21 13.38
C ILE A 106 -12.13 -9.21 14.20
N VAL A 107 -13.13 -8.39 13.85
CA VAL A 107 -14.45 -8.39 14.52
C VAL A 107 -15.14 -9.76 14.39
N ALA A 108 -14.99 -10.42 13.24
CA ALA A 108 -15.50 -11.77 13.03
C ALA A 108 -14.65 -12.87 13.69
N GLY A 109 -13.58 -12.53 14.43
CA GLY A 109 -12.68 -13.47 15.09
C GLY A 109 -11.88 -14.35 14.13
N LYS A 110 -11.74 -13.96 12.86
CA LYS A 110 -11.01 -14.75 11.84
C LYS A 110 -9.50 -14.67 12.03
N ASP A 111 -8.99 -13.67 12.76
CA ASP A 111 -7.56 -13.41 12.97
C ASP A 111 -6.84 -14.46 13.83
N VAL A 112 -7.58 -15.39 14.43
CA VAL A 112 -7.03 -16.60 15.09
C VAL A 112 -6.47 -17.63 14.11
N ASP A 113 -6.94 -17.65 12.86
CA ASP A 113 -6.45 -18.55 11.82
C ASP A 113 -5.14 -17.99 11.24
N PRO A 114 -4.00 -18.70 11.25
CA PRO A 114 -2.72 -18.17 10.73
C PRO A 114 -2.75 -17.68 9.27
N SER A 115 -3.75 -18.09 8.50
CA SER A 115 -3.93 -17.78 7.09
C SER A 115 -4.98 -16.70 6.80
N TRP A 116 -5.58 -16.09 7.83
CA TRP A 116 -6.67 -15.12 7.70
C TRP A 116 -6.40 -13.98 6.71
N LYS A 117 -5.17 -13.46 6.70
CA LYS A 117 -4.76 -12.38 5.81
C LYS A 117 -4.71 -12.77 4.33
N LYS A 118 -4.67 -14.07 4.00
CA LYS A 118 -4.64 -14.54 2.59
C LYS A 118 -5.87 -14.08 1.80
N ALA A 119 -7.05 -14.04 2.44
CA ALA A 119 -8.25 -13.54 1.79
C ALA A 119 -8.14 -12.05 1.48
N ILE A 120 -7.67 -11.26 2.45
CA ILE A 120 -7.46 -9.82 2.32
C ILE A 120 -6.44 -9.52 1.20
N TYR A 121 -5.30 -10.21 1.19
CA TYR A 121 -4.28 -10.04 0.15
C TYR A 121 -4.82 -10.27 -1.27
N LYS A 122 -5.75 -11.22 -1.44
CA LYS A 122 -6.41 -11.45 -2.74
C LYS A 122 -7.31 -10.31 -3.16
N VAL A 123 -7.97 -9.64 -2.20
CA VAL A 123 -8.76 -8.43 -2.48
C VAL A 123 -7.82 -7.30 -2.89
N ILE A 124 -6.79 -7.01 -2.09
CA ILE A 124 -5.89 -5.86 -2.34
C ILE A 124 -5.10 -6.02 -3.64
N CYS A 125 -4.69 -7.24 -3.99
CA CYS A 125 -4.03 -7.53 -5.26
C CYS A 125 -4.86 -7.12 -6.48
N LYS A 126 -6.21 -7.17 -6.39
CA LYS A 126 -7.11 -6.76 -7.48
C LYS A 126 -7.36 -5.25 -7.54
N LEU A 127 -6.90 -4.50 -6.54
CA LEU A 127 -7.08 -3.05 -6.44
C LEU A 127 -5.86 -2.27 -6.94
N ASP A 128 -4.81 -2.97 -7.39
CA ASP A 128 -3.64 -2.36 -8.00
C ASP A 128 -4.03 -1.59 -9.27
N SER A 129 -3.48 -0.40 -9.40
CA SER A 129 -3.70 0.51 -10.53
C SER A 129 -2.45 0.56 -11.40
N ASP A 130 -2.61 1.04 -12.64
CA ASP A 130 -1.47 1.28 -13.50
C ASP A 130 -0.54 2.32 -12.88
N VAL A 131 0.77 2.08 -12.99
CA VAL A 131 1.77 3.03 -12.55
C VAL A 131 1.90 4.12 -13.63
N PRO A 132 1.86 5.42 -13.29
CA PRO A 132 1.93 6.48 -14.27
C PRO A 132 3.21 6.43 -15.11
N GLU A 133 3.09 6.73 -16.40
CA GLU A 133 4.20 6.63 -17.37
C GLU A 133 5.39 7.54 -17.04
N VAL A 134 5.16 8.65 -16.33
CA VAL A 134 6.19 9.55 -15.80
C VAL A 134 7.25 8.80 -14.98
N PHE A 135 6.90 7.69 -14.32
CA PHE A 135 7.84 6.86 -13.57
C PHE A 135 8.92 6.20 -14.45
N LYS A 136 8.75 6.15 -15.77
CA LYS A 136 9.78 5.67 -16.72
C LYS A 136 10.79 6.78 -17.07
N SER A 137 10.45 8.04 -16.85
CA SER A 137 11.31 9.18 -17.17
C SER A 137 12.47 9.26 -16.18
N PRO A 138 13.73 9.46 -16.64
CA PRO A 138 14.84 9.83 -15.76
C PRO A 138 14.57 11.13 -14.99
N ASN A 139 13.71 12.00 -15.52
CA ASN A 139 13.31 13.27 -14.90
C ASN A 139 12.00 13.16 -14.10
N CYS A 140 11.55 11.93 -13.81
CA CYS A 140 10.31 11.63 -13.10
C CYS A 140 10.05 12.54 -11.89
N LEU A 141 11.05 12.73 -11.03
CA LEU A 141 10.90 13.56 -9.83
C LEU A 141 10.61 15.04 -10.17
N GLN A 142 11.24 15.60 -11.20
CA GLN A 142 11.00 16.97 -11.61
C GLN A 142 9.63 17.12 -12.27
N GLU A 143 9.21 16.14 -13.07
CA GLU A 143 7.90 16.14 -13.72
C GLU A 143 6.76 16.01 -12.69
N LEU A 144 6.90 15.13 -11.69
CA LEU A 144 5.93 14.96 -10.59
C LEU A 144 5.82 16.18 -9.67
N LEU A 145 6.83 17.04 -9.62
CA LEU A 145 6.82 18.27 -8.82
C LEU A 145 6.23 19.48 -9.55
N ASN A 146 6.07 19.38 -10.87
CA ASN A 146 5.59 20.47 -11.73
C ASN A 146 4.14 20.27 -12.20
N GLU A 147 3.51 19.14 -11.86
CA GLU A 147 2.07 18.89 -11.99
C GLU A 147 1.31 19.43 -10.77
#